data_AF-A0A929ZIK5-F1
#
_entry.id   AF-A0A929ZIK5-F1
#
_cell.length_a   1.000
_cell.length_b   1.000
_cell.length_c   1.000
_cell.angle_alpha   90.00
_cell.angle_beta   90.00
_cell.angle_gamma   90.00
#
_symmetry.space_group_name_H-M   'P 1'
#
loop_
_entity.id
_entity.type
_entity.pdbx_description
1 polymer ?
#
loop_
_entity_poly.entity_id
_entity_poly.type
_entity_poly.pdbx_seq_one_letter_code
_entity_poly.pdbx_strand_id
1 'polypeptide(L)'
;MAIGTVLQPVATATNAIVSFFKGLNGNADMEGIEESVKAWINSPEYQGISKYKPSDYRSYYLAQSVSFYYFKTTGEFIVSDGDYAAYMQIFKDADSQECLKEIESRYGFKMSEDESTNVRTLAVALIPGGQRGINDPVGEPVERAIAWMTQIANDDSHGYSQVTRNGNPNYDCSSLICSAMRYAGGFNVPITSTHSMRLVFTNAGNWIWIPRSELGDMSNEAVISGRSNLKRGDILLNETEHTEIYLGNGLDLGAHWDWDGVNGDSSGKEICSGLYWDSNWDGVLRYVGE
;
A
#
# COMPACT_ATOMS: atom_id res chain seq x y z
N MET A 1 -25.24 2.16 -31.38
CA MET A 1 -23.81 2.48 -31.61
C MET A 1 -23.51 3.75 -30.81
N ALA A 2 -22.57 3.85 -29.87
CA ALA A 2 -21.45 3.01 -29.43
C ALA A 2 -21.47 2.96 -27.88
N ILE A 3 -21.35 1.81 -27.22
CA ILE A 3 -20.10 1.19 -26.70
C ILE A 3 -19.12 2.23 -26.11
N GLY A 4 -19.27 2.51 -24.82
CA GLY A 4 -18.24 3.11 -23.97
C GLY A 4 -17.93 2.13 -22.84
N THR A 5 -17.25 1.04 -23.17
CA THR A 5 -16.87 0.00 -22.22
C THR A 5 -15.82 0.53 -21.25
N VAL A 6 -16.01 0.21 -19.97
CA VAL A 6 -15.06 0.38 -18.87
C VAL A 6 -13.74 -0.34 -19.19
N LEU A 7 -12.82 0.34 -19.87
CA LEU A 7 -11.52 -0.20 -20.30
C LEU A 7 -10.35 0.16 -19.34
N GLN A 8 -10.59 1.02 -18.35
CA GLN A 8 -9.52 1.51 -17.46
C GLN A 8 -8.95 0.48 -16.47
N PRO A 9 -9.73 -0.37 -15.78
CA PRO A 9 -9.18 -1.27 -14.75
C PRO A 9 -8.24 -2.34 -15.31
N VAL A 10 -8.54 -2.83 -16.51
CA VAL A 10 -7.80 -3.91 -17.18
C VAL A 10 -6.43 -3.43 -17.68
N ALA A 11 -6.38 -2.23 -18.26
CA ALA A 11 -5.13 -1.62 -18.71
C ALA A 11 -4.19 -1.32 -17.53
N THR A 12 -4.74 -0.88 -16.39
CA THR A 12 -3.97 -0.61 -15.16
C THR A 12 -3.36 -1.89 -14.58
N ALA A 13 -4.13 -2.98 -14.47
CA ALA A 13 -3.61 -4.26 -13.98
C ALA A 13 -2.55 -4.85 -14.92
N THR A 14 -2.76 -4.77 -16.24
CA THR A 14 -1.78 -5.24 -17.24
C THR A 14 -0.44 -4.51 -17.07
N ASN A 15 -0.48 -3.17 -17.03
CA ASN A 15 0.72 -2.36 -16.94
C ASN A 15 1.45 -2.55 -15.60
N ALA A 16 0.71 -2.70 -14.50
CA ALA A 16 1.27 -2.97 -13.18
C ALA A 16 2.03 -4.32 -13.15
N ILE A 17 1.42 -5.41 -13.63
CA ILE A 17 2.06 -6.73 -13.64
C ILE A 17 3.31 -6.71 -14.53
N VAL A 18 3.20 -6.20 -15.76
CA VAL A 18 4.33 -6.14 -16.69
C VAL A 18 5.48 -5.29 -16.14
N SER A 19 5.18 -4.15 -15.51
CA SER A 19 6.22 -3.27 -14.95
C SER A 19 6.90 -3.91 -13.74
N PHE A 20 6.14 -4.62 -12.90
CA PHE A 20 6.66 -5.35 -11.75
C PHE A 20 7.69 -6.42 -12.18
N PHE A 21 7.35 -7.26 -13.16
CA PHE A 21 8.28 -8.31 -13.63
C PHE A 21 9.49 -7.76 -14.38
N LYS A 22 9.35 -6.63 -15.09
CA LYS A 22 10.51 -5.90 -15.66
C LYS A 22 11.51 -5.46 -14.58
N GLY A 23 11.00 -5.04 -13.41
CA GLY A 23 11.82 -4.62 -12.28
C GLY A 23 12.58 -5.77 -11.60
N LEU A 24 11.98 -6.98 -11.54
CA LEU A 24 12.58 -8.14 -10.88
C LEU A 24 13.74 -8.77 -11.66
N ASN A 25 13.60 -8.93 -12.99
CA ASN A 25 14.51 -9.76 -13.78
C ASN A 25 15.57 -8.96 -14.56
N GLY A 26 15.52 -7.61 -14.52
CA GLY A 26 16.05 -6.81 -15.61
C GLY A 26 15.41 -7.22 -16.94
N ASN A 27 15.82 -6.65 -18.07
CA ASN A 27 15.25 -7.01 -19.39
C ASN A 27 15.52 -8.48 -19.83
N ALA A 28 16.06 -9.33 -18.96
CA ALA A 28 16.62 -10.64 -19.32
C ALA A 28 15.59 -11.78 -19.40
N ASP A 29 14.37 -11.63 -18.90
CA ASP A 29 13.35 -12.68 -19.02
C ASP A 29 11.91 -12.13 -19.07
N MET A 30 11.62 -11.45 -20.18
CA MET A 30 10.29 -10.94 -20.56
C MET A 30 9.52 -11.92 -21.46
N GLU A 31 10.13 -13.03 -21.87
CA GLU A 31 9.55 -13.96 -22.84
C GLU A 31 8.33 -14.64 -22.20
N GLY A 32 7.14 -14.41 -22.76
CA GLY A 32 5.89 -15.01 -22.27
C GLY A 32 5.15 -14.28 -21.15
N ILE A 33 5.72 -13.25 -20.49
CA ILE A 33 5.01 -12.57 -19.38
C ILE A 33 3.81 -11.77 -19.88
N GLU A 34 3.97 -11.01 -20.97
CA GLU A 34 2.86 -10.24 -21.55
C GLU A 34 1.75 -11.15 -22.06
N GLU A 35 2.10 -12.32 -22.59
CA GLU A 35 1.15 -13.33 -23.05
C GLU A 35 0.43 -13.99 -21.86
N SER A 36 1.15 -14.31 -20.79
CA SER A 36 0.58 -14.84 -19.55
C SER A 36 -0.39 -13.86 -18.91
N VAL A 37 -0.03 -12.57 -18.84
CA VAL A 37 -0.92 -11.51 -18.33
C VAL A 37 -2.16 -11.37 -19.19
N LYS A 38 -2.01 -11.36 -20.52
CA LYS A 38 -3.15 -11.31 -21.45
C LYS A 38 -4.05 -12.55 -21.30
N ALA A 39 -3.48 -13.74 -21.16
CA ALA A 39 -4.23 -14.98 -20.98
C ALA A 39 -5.01 -14.95 -19.66
N TRP A 40 -4.35 -14.56 -18.57
CA TRP A 40 -4.95 -14.48 -17.25
C TRP A 40 -6.06 -13.43 -17.17
N ILE A 41 -5.87 -12.21 -17.68
CA ILE A 41 -6.87 -11.14 -17.66
C ILE A 41 -8.15 -11.52 -18.43
N ASN A 42 -8.00 -12.28 -19.51
CA ASN A 42 -9.12 -12.76 -20.31
C ASN A 42 -9.74 -14.05 -19.77
N SER A 43 -9.24 -14.59 -18.64
CA SER A 43 -9.71 -15.84 -18.06
C SER A 43 -10.99 -15.69 -17.24
N PRO A 44 -11.78 -16.77 -17.07
CA PRO A 44 -12.87 -16.81 -16.10
C PRO A 44 -12.42 -16.49 -14.67
N GLU A 45 -11.18 -16.82 -14.31
CA GLU A 45 -10.64 -16.58 -12.97
C GLU A 45 -10.48 -15.09 -12.66
N TYR A 46 -9.84 -14.34 -13.55
CA TYR A 46 -9.74 -12.89 -13.39
C TYR A 46 -11.13 -12.23 -13.34
N GLN A 47 -12.05 -12.66 -14.20
CA GLN A 47 -13.43 -12.16 -14.22
C GLN A 47 -14.22 -12.58 -12.97
N GLY A 48 -13.91 -13.74 -12.38
CA GLY A 48 -14.50 -14.23 -11.14
C GLY A 48 -14.10 -13.36 -9.94
N ILE A 49 -12.80 -13.05 -9.82
CA ILE A 49 -12.25 -12.21 -8.75
C ILE A 49 -12.67 -10.74 -8.94
N SER A 50 -12.64 -10.23 -10.18
CA SER A 50 -12.91 -8.81 -10.47
C SER A 50 -14.37 -8.36 -10.27
N LYS A 51 -15.29 -9.30 -10.00
CA LYS A 51 -16.67 -9.00 -9.60
C LYS A 51 -16.77 -8.46 -8.18
N TYR A 52 -15.79 -8.74 -7.34
CA TYR A 52 -15.77 -8.33 -5.95
C TYR A 52 -15.26 -6.89 -5.83
N LYS A 53 -15.80 -6.15 -4.87
CA LYS A 53 -15.42 -4.77 -4.64
C LYS A 53 -14.17 -4.73 -3.76
N PRO A 54 -13.06 -4.09 -4.19
CA PRO A 54 -11.82 -4.07 -3.41
C PRO A 54 -11.98 -3.55 -1.98
N SER A 55 -12.89 -2.61 -1.74
CA SER A 55 -13.15 -2.03 -0.41
C SER A 55 -13.72 -3.00 0.61
N ASP A 56 -14.23 -4.16 0.18
CA ASP A 56 -14.93 -5.10 1.05
C ASP A 56 -13.99 -6.24 1.51
N TYR A 57 -12.72 -6.19 1.10
CA TYR A 57 -11.73 -7.25 1.28
C TYR A 57 -10.36 -6.69 1.68
N ARG A 58 -9.88 -7.14 2.83
CA ARG A 58 -8.57 -6.82 3.40
C ARG A 58 -7.41 -7.16 2.44
N SER A 59 -7.50 -8.25 1.71
CA SER A 59 -6.38 -8.69 0.87
C SER A 59 -6.81 -8.86 -0.59
N TYR A 60 -7.70 -7.97 -1.08
CA TYR A 60 -8.24 -8.05 -2.45
C TYR A 60 -7.15 -8.20 -3.53
N TYR A 61 -6.19 -7.29 -3.56
CA TYR A 61 -5.15 -7.32 -4.59
C TYR A 61 -4.16 -8.46 -4.37
N LEU A 62 -4.05 -8.97 -3.14
CA LEU A 62 -3.31 -10.21 -2.88
C LEU A 62 -4.00 -11.40 -3.52
N ALA A 63 -5.34 -11.45 -3.50
CA ALA A 63 -6.11 -12.47 -4.21
C ALA A 63 -5.79 -12.46 -5.72
N GLN A 64 -5.75 -11.27 -6.32
CA GLN A 64 -5.36 -11.12 -7.73
C GLN A 64 -3.91 -11.56 -7.98
N SER A 65 -2.97 -11.17 -7.13
CA SER A 65 -1.57 -11.55 -7.27
C SER A 65 -1.32 -13.04 -7.10
N VAL A 66 -1.95 -13.68 -6.10
CA VAL A 66 -1.86 -15.12 -5.87
C VAL A 66 -2.40 -15.88 -7.07
N SER A 67 -3.58 -15.50 -7.56
CA SER A 67 -4.18 -16.11 -8.76
C SER A 67 -3.28 -15.97 -9.98
N PHE A 68 -2.73 -14.78 -10.25
CA PHE A 68 -1.82 -14.58 -11.37
C PHE A 68 -0.52 -15.40 -11.22
N TYR A 69 0.09 -15.41 -10.03
CA TYR A 69 1.30 -16.19 -9.77
C TYR A 69 1.06 -17.69 -9.93
N TYR A 70 -0.06 -18.20 -9.43
CA TYR A 70 -0.42 -19.60 -9.62
C TYR A 70 -0.52 -19.96 -11.11
N PHE A 71 -1.24 -19.13 -11.87
CA PHE A 71 -1.39 -19.31 -13.32
C PHE A 71 -0.06 -19.24 -14.05
N LYS A 72 0.79 -18.25 -13.74
CA LYS A 72 2.12 -18.12 -14.34
C LYS A 72 3.01 -19.34 -14.05
N THR A 73 2.92 -19.91 -12.84
CA THR A 73 3.77 -21.03 -12.42
C THR A 73 3.28 -22.39 -12.94
N THR A 74 1.96 -22.58 -13.04
CA THR A 74 1.37 -23.89 -13.32
C THR A 74 0.72 -24.01 -14.70
N GLY A 75 0.32 -22.89 -15.30
CA GLY A 75 -0.56 -22.85 -16.48
C GLY A 75 -2.04 -23.12 -16.16
N GLU A 76 -2.38 -23.38 -14.90
CA GLU A 76 -3.73 -23.71 -14.43
C GLU A 76 -4.33 -22.56 -13.60
N PHE A 77 -5.64 -22.61 -13.37
CA PHE A 77 -6.35 -21.66 -12.50
C PHE A 77 -6.45 -22.19 -11.07
N ILE A 78 -6.14 -21.35 -10.09
CA ILE A 78 -6.15 -21.77 -8.67
C ILE A 78 -7.57 -22.11 -8.19
N VAL A 79 -8.58 -21.44 -8.74
CA VAL A 79 -10.00 -21.70 -8.49
C VAL A 79 -10.59 -22.54 -9.63
N SER A 80 -10.16 -23.81 -9.71
CA SER A 80 -10.56 -24.73 -10.77
C SER A 80 -12.02 -25.18 -10.69
N ASP A 81 -12.64 -25.11 -9.51
CA ASP A 81 -14.06 -25.43 -9.27
C ASP A 81 -15.02 -24.26 -9.56
N GLY A 82 -14.48 -23.06 -9.82
CA GLY A 82 -15.24 -21.83 -10.03
C GLY A 82 -15.85 -21.23 -8.75
N ASP A 83 -15.52 -21.74 -7.56
CA ASP A 83 -16.00 -21.18 -6.28
C ASP A 83 -15.16 -19.97 -5.84
N TYR A 84 -15.33 -18.87 -6.56
CA TYR A 84 -14.65 -17.61 -6.24
C TYR A 84 -15.09 -17.03 -4.90
N ALA A 85 -16.27 -17.40 -4.38
CA ALA A 85 -16.74 -16.91 -3.08
C ALA A 85 -15.89 -17.51 -1.95
N ALA A 86 -15.69 -18.83 -2.01
CA ALA A 86 -14.74 -19.53 -1.15
C ALA A 86 -13.33 -18.95 -1.21
N TYR A 87 -12.82 -18.71 -2.41
CA TYR A 87 -11.48 -18.16 -2.60
C TYR A 87 -11.35 -16.76 -2.00
N MET A 88 -12.27 -15.86 -2.36
CA MET A 88 -12.25 -14.47 -1.89
C MET A 88 -12.47 -14.35 -0.39
N GLN A 89 -13.18 -15.29 0.24
CA GLN A 89 -13.40 -15.29 1.68
C GLN A 89 -12.08 -15.37 2.49
N ILE A 90 -11.03 -16.00 1.93
CA ILE A 90 -9.70 -16.03 2.56
C ILE A 90 -9.15 -14.62 2.74
N PHE A 91 -9.41 -13.76 1.76
CA PHE A 91 -8.86 -12.40 1.68
C PHE A 91 -9.78 -11.35 2.32
N LYS A 92 -10.86 -11.76 2.98
CA LYS A 92 -11.87 -10.83 3.50
C LYS A 92 -11.35 -9.99 4.65
N ASP A 93 -10.85 -10.64 5.69
CA ASP A 93 -10.48 -9.99 6.96
C ASP A 93 -9.05 -10.30 7.40
N ALA A 94 -8.36 -11.20 6.70
CA ALA A 94 -7.05 -11.72 7.06
C ALA A 94 -5.90 -10.91 6.44
N ASP A 95 -4.77 -10.86 7.15
CA ASP A 95 -3.55 -10.22 6.64
C ASP A 95 -2.88 -11.06 5.55
N SER A 96 -1.84 -10.51 4.91
CA SER A 96 -1.19 -11.21 3.81
C SER A 96 -0.51 -12.53 4.22
N GLN A 97 -0.03 -12.66 5.45
CA GLN A 97 0.61 -13.90 5.92
C GLN A 97 -0.42 -14.98 6.23
N GLU A 98 -1.52 -14.60 6.90
CA GLU A 98 -2.66 -15.48 7.15
C GLU A 98 -3.28 -15.97 5.85
N CYS A 99 -3.48 -15.07 4.87
CA CYS A 99 -3.99 -15.44 3.55
C CYS A 99 -3.09 -16.47 2.88
N LEU A 100 -1.78 -16.25 2.83
CA LEU A 100 -0.85 -17.17 2.17
C LEU A 100 -0.79 -18.55 2.85
N LYS A 101 -0.89 -18.61 4.18
CA LYS A 101 -0.99 -19.88 4.91
C LYS A 101 -2.26 -20.64 4.53
N GLU A 102 -3.40 -19.96 4.43
CA GLU A 102 -4.64 -20.61 4.02
C GLU A 102 -4.66 -21.00 2.54
N ILE A 103 -3.96 -20.26 1.68
CA ILE A 103 -3.74 -20.65 0.28
C ILE A 103 -2.94 -21.94 0.19
N GLU A 104 -1.84 -22.08 0.94
CA GLU A 104 -1.08 -23.33 1.01
C GLU A 104 -1.95 -24.48 1.54
N SER A 105 -2.68 -24.25 2.64
CA SER A 105 -3.55 -25.23 3.29
C SER A 105 -4.66 -25.74 2.37
N ARG A 106 -5.36 -24.83 1.68
CA ARG A 106 -6.57 -25.15 0.93
C ARG A 106 -6.32 -25.55 -0.53
N TYR A 107 -5.35 -24.91 -1.18
CA TYR A 107 -5.07 -25.08 -2.60
C TYR A 107 -3.74 -25.79 -2.87
N GLY A 108 -2.97 -26.12 -1.83
CA GLY A 108 -1.67 -26.78 -1.98
C GLY A 108 -0.61 -25.91 -2.65
N PHE A 109 -0.87 -24.61 -2.81
CA PHE A 109 0.07 -23.71 -3.48
C PHE A 109 1.14 -23.23 -2.50
N LYS A 110 2.21 -24.03 -2.39
CA LYS A 110 3.35 -23.71 -1.55
C LYS A 110 4.32 -22.80 -2.30
N MET A 111 4.48 -21.58 -1.81
CA MET A 111 5.41 -20.59 -2.33
C MET A 111 6.74 -20.64 -1.56
N SER A 112 7.85 -20.38 -2.25
CA SER A 112 9.11 -19.99 -1.62
C SER A 112 8.98 -18.62 -0.92
N GLU A 113 9.99 -18.25 -0.12
CA GLU A 113 10.03 -16.95 0.56
C GLU A 113 10.11 -15.79 -0.46
N ASP A 114 10.88 -15.97 -1.53
CA ASP A 114 10.97 -15.01 -2.65
C ASP A 114 9.65 -14.89 -3.41
N GLU A 115 8.97 -16.00 -3.70
CA GLU A 115 7.65 -15.99 -4.35
C GLU A 115 6.59 -15.32 -3.47
N SER A 116 6.58 -15.62 -2.16
CA SER A 116 5.67 -14.99 -1.20
C SER A 116 5.88 -13.49 -1.13
N THR A 117 7.14 -13.05 -1.14
CA THR A 117 7.51 -11.63 -1.19
C THR A 117 7.05 -11.00 -2.50
N ASN A 118 7.33 -11.64 -3.64
CA ASN A 118 6.93 -11.11 -4.94
C ASN A 118 5.42 -11.02 -5.13
N VAL A 119 4.66 -12.00 -4.63
CA VAL A 119 3.18 -11.99 -4.66
C VAL A 119 2.64 -10.78 -3.89
N ARG A 120 3.21 -10.48 -2.71
CA ARG A 120 2.82 -9.31 -1.91
C ARG A 120 3.20 -8.00 -2.60
N THR A 121 4.41 -7.91 -3.15
CA THR A 121 4.86 -6.72 -3.90
C THR A 121 4.03 -6.50 -5.17
N LEU A 122 3.63 -7.57 -5.86
CA LEU A 122 2.71 -7.47 -6.98
C LEU A 122 1.32 -7.00 -6.52
N ALA A 123 0.84 -7.49 -5.36
CA ALA A 123 -0.46 -7.07 -4.82
C ALA A 123 -0.51 -5.56 -4.59
N VAL A 124 0.60 -5.02 -4.08
CA VAL A 124 0.84 -3.59 -3.96
C VAL A 124 0.81 -2.88 -5.31
N ALA A 125 1.51 -3.40 -6.32
CA ALA A 125 1.57 -2.80 -7.65
C ALA A 125 0.20 -2.77 -8.36
N LEU A 126 -0.67 -3.74 -8.07
CA LEU A 126 -2.02 -3.84 -8.63
C LEU A 126 -2.99 -2.81 -8.07
N ILE A 127 -2.66 -2.13 -6.96
CA ILE A 127 -3.53 -1.14 -6.38
C ILE A 127 -3.58 0.11 -7.28
N PRO A 128 -4.75 0.49 -7.84
CA PRO A 128 -4.90 1.69 -8.64
C PRO A 128 -4.45 2.90 -7.83
N GLY A 129 -3.70 3.83 -8.45
CA GLY A 129 -3.11 5.03 -7.84
C GLY A 129 -4.13 5.99 -7.24
N GLY A 130 -4.79 5.58 -6.15
CA GLY A 130 -5.96 6.22 -5.56
C GLY A 130 -6.72 5.33 -4.56
N GLN A 131 -6.38 4.04 -4.45
CA GLN A 131 -6.89 3.09 -3.45
C GLN A 131 -5.76 2.40 -2.66
N ARG A 132 -4.60 3.04 -2.55
CA ARG A 132 -3.40 2.48 -1.91
C ARG A 132 -3.58 2.33 -0.40
N GLY A 133 -3.99 1.11 -0.04
CA GLY A 133 -4.15 0.56 1.29
C GLY A 133 -5.54 0.84 1.85
N ILE A 134 -6.31 -0.19 2.18
CA ILE A 134 -7.62 -0.07 2.85
C ILE A 134 -7.72 -1.05 4.04
N ASN A 135 -6.64 -1.77 4.37
CA ASN A 135 -6.84 -3.14 4.77
C ASN A 135 -6.07 -3.59 6.01
N ASP A 136 -6.11 -2.74 7.01
CA ASP A 136 -5.93 -3.11 8.40
C ASP A 136 -6.98 -2.26 9.11
N PRO A 137 -7.86 -2.81 9.98
CA PRO A 137 -8.86 -1.99 10.65
C PRO A 137 -8.15 -0.99 11.56
N VAL A 138 -7.82 0.17 11.01
CA VAL A 138 -7.46 1.38 11.73
C VAL A 138 -8.74 2.18 11.91
N GLY A 139 -8.85 2.91 13.02
CA GLY A 139 -10.04 3.72 13.28
C GLY A 139 -10.38 4.61 12.08
N GLU A 140 -11.67 4.71 11.78
CA GLU A 140 -12.19 5.44 10.61
C GLU A 140 -11.60 6.86 10.44
N PRO A 141 -11.28 7.61 11.50
CA PRO A 141 -10.51 8.86 11.40
C PRO A 141 -9.16 8.76 10.68
N VAL A 142 -8.37 7.71 10.94
CA VAL A 142 -7.06 7.54 10.30
C VAL A 142 -7.21 7.13 8.84
N GLU A 143 -8.22 6.32 8.51
CA GLU A 143 -8.53 6.00 7.11
C GLU A 143 -8.88 7.24 6.29
N ARG A 144 -9.67 8.17 6.85
CA ARG A 144 -9.93 9.46 6.19
C ARG A 144 -8.65 10.27 5.97
N ALA A 145 -7.74 10.27 6.94
CA ALA A 145 -6.45 10.94 6.81
C ALA A 145 -5.61 10.32 5.69
N ILE A 146 -5.51 8.99 5.62
CA ILE A 146 -4.78 8.31 4.55
C ILE A 146 -5.41 8.57 3.17
N ALA A 147 -6.74 8.53 3.07
CA ALA A 147 -7.45 8.81 1.83
C ALA A 147 -7.19 10.25 1.35
N TRP A 148 -7.12 11.21 2.27
CA TRP A 148 -6.77 12.59 1.95
C TRP A 148 -5.31 12.72 1.49
N MET A 149 -4.36 12.11 2.20
CA MET A 149 -2.96 12.12 1.79
C MET A 149 -2.74 11.48 0.42
N THR A 150 -3.49 10.42 0.12
CA THR A 150 -3.47 9.78 -1.21
C THR A 150 -3.98 10.72 -2.29
N GLN A 151 -4.97 11.57 -2.01
CA GLN A 151 -5.43 12.59 -2.96
C GLN A 151 -4.35 13.65 -3.20
N ILE A 152 -3.68 14.12 -2.14
CA ILE A 152 -2.56 15.07 -2.27
C ILE A 152 -1.41 14.46 -3.09
N ALA A 153 -1.05 13.20 -2.82
CA ALA A 153 0.00 12.49 -3.57
C ALA A 153 -0.33 12.26 -5.06
N ASN A 154 -1.59 12.42 -5.46
CA ASN A 154 -2.06 12.26 -6.84
C ASN A 154 -2.34 13.61 -7.52
N ASP A 155 -2.08 14.72 -6.85
CA ASP A 155 -2.31 16.07 -7.35
C ASP A 155 -0.98 16.82 -7.45
N ASP A 156 -0.44 16.86 -8.67
CA ASP A 156 0.84 17.49 -9.00
C ASP A 156 0.91 19.00 -8.63
N SER A 157 -0.19 19.64 -8.23
CA SER A 157 -0.15 21.02 -7.72
C SER A 157 0.42 21.13 -6.29
N HIS A 158 0.63 20.00 -5.61
CA HIS A 158 1.17 19.90 -4.26
C HIS A 158 2.49 19.12 -4.26
N GLY A 159 3.59 19.76 -3.88
CA GLY A 159 4.92 19.14 -3.78
C GLY A 159 5.52 19.22 -2.38
N TYR A 160 6.81 18.90 -2.28
CA TYR A 160 7.58 19.03 -1.05
C TYR A 160 8.11 20.46 -0.90
N SER A 161 7.90 21.09 0.26
CA SER A 161 8.56 22.35 0.60
C SER A 161 8.54 22.61 2.08
N GLN A 162 9.68 23.05 2.64
CA GLN A 162 9.72 23.61 4.00
C GLN A 162 9.20 25.05 4.07
N VAL A 163 9.23 25.81 2.96
CA VAL A 163 8.84 27.24 2.94
C VAL A 163 7.32 27.39 2.90
N THR A 164 6.66 26.62 2.04
CA THR A 164 5.20 26.66 1.84
C THR A 164 4.48 25.47 2.46
N ARG A 165 5.12 24.82 3.44
CA ARG A 165 4.77 23.54 4.08
C ARG A 165 3.35 23.37 4.62
N ASN A 166 2.57 24.43 4.78
CA ASN A 166 1.26 24.36 5.45
C ASN A 166 0.09 24.30 4.45
N GLY A 167 0.28 23.69 3.27
CA GLY A 167 -0.76 23.52 2.27
C GLY A 167 -1.05 24.78 1.44
N ASN A 168 -0.04 25.61 1.17
CA ASN A 168 -0.15 26.74 0.23
C ASN A 168 1.06 26.85 -0.72
N PRO A 169 1.20 25.93 -1.70
CA PRO A 169 0.40 24.70 -1.84
C PRO A 169 1.07 23.48 -1.19
N ASN A 170 2.34 23.55 -0.85
CA ASN A 170 3.17 22.38 -0.58
C ASN A 170 3.09 21.89 0.87
N TYR A 171 3.73 20.74 1.10
CA TYR A 171 3.87 20.13 2.41
C TYR A 171 5.33 19.72 2.66
N ASP A 172 5.72 19.55 3.91
CA ASP A 172 6.87 18.71 4.24
C ASP A 172 6.40 17.45 4.95
N CYS A 173 7.34 16.57 5.32
CA CYS A 173 7.05 15.27 5.90
C CYS A 173 6.05 15.36 7.07
N SER A 174 6.35 16.22 8.05
CA SER A 174 5.52 16.37 9.25
C SER A 174 4.25 17.19 9.03
N SER A 175 4.27 18.21 8.17
CA SER A 175 3.09 19.03 7.94
C SER A 175 2.04 18.31 7.09
N LEU A 176 2.44 17.41 6.19
CA LEU A 176 1.52 16.55 5.45
C LEU A 176 0.73 15.67 6.42
N ILE A 177 1.44 14.94 7.30
CA ILE A 177 0.84 14.05 8.30
C ILE A 177 -0.07 14.83 9.25
N CYS A 178 0.41 15.94 9.82
CA CYS A 178 -0.39 16.74 10.76
C CYS A 178 -1.62 17.35 10.09
N SER A 179 -1.52 17.80 8.83
CA SER A 179 -2.65 18.36 8.08
C SER A 179 -3.70 17.30 7.78
N ALA A 180 -3.27 16.12 7.35
CA ALA A 180 -4.16 14.99 7.10
C ALA A 180 -4.93 14.58 8.36
N MET A 181 -4.21 14.39 9.46
CA MET A 181 -4.78 13.99 10.74
C MET A 181 -5.73 15.07 11.28
N ARG A 182 -5.36 16.34 11.18
CA ARG A 182 -6.19 17.44 11.67
C ARG A 182 -7.45 17.65 10.84
N TYR A 183 -7.31 17.82 9.52
CA TYR A 183 -8.40 18.30 8.67
C TYR A 183 -9.29 17.19 8.13
N ALA A 184 -8.72 16.03 7.79
CA ALA A 184 -9.48 14.88 7.31
C ALA A 184 -9.77 13.88 8.44
N GLY A 185 -8.79 13.63 9.30
CA GLY A 185 -8.96 12.76 10.46
C GLY A 185 -9.83 13.38 11.56
N GLY A 186 -9.86 14.71 11.67
CA GLY A 186 -10.59 15.42 12.72
C GLY A 186 -9.89 15.39 14.08
N PHE A 187 -8.61 15.01 14.12
CA PHE A 187 -7.82 15.00 15.34
C PHE A 187 -7.49 16.42 15.78
N ASN A 188 -7.51 16.67 17.09
CA ASN A 188 -7.07 17.95 17.65
C ASN A 188 -5.53 18.00 17.80
N VAL A 189 -4.82 17.86 16.68
CA VAL A 189 -3.36 17.94 16.60
C VAL A 189 -2.93 19.22 15.85
N PRO A 190 -2.06 20.07 16.42
CA PRO A 190 -1.47 21.17 15.69
C PRO A 190 -0.49 20.67 14.61
N ILE A 191 -0.26 21.48 13.58
CA ILE A 191 0.84 21.26 12.64
C ILE A 191 2.15 21.56 13.38
N THR A 192 3.04 20.57 13.42
CA THR A 192 4.30 20.61 14.17
C THR A 192 5.47 20.06 13.34
N SER A 193 6.65 19.87 13.95
CA SER A 193 7.79 19.16 13.35
C SER A 193 7.95 17.76 13.95
N THR A 194 8.75 16.91 13.29
CA THR A 194 9.12 15.56 13.75
C THR A 194 9.54 15.51 15.22
N HIS A 195 10.28 16.53 15.68
CA HIS A 195 10.79 16.69 17.05
C HIS A 195 9.71 16.78 18.13
N SER A 196 8.48 17.14 17.75
CA SER A 196 7.38 17.35 18.68
C SER A 196 6.15 16.50 18.35
N MET A 197 6.16 15.76 17.24
CA MET A 197 5.03 14.91 16.84
C MET A 197 4.68 13.89 17.91
N ARG A 198 5.68 13.21 18.48
CA ARG A 198 5.43 12.22 19.54
C ARG A 198 4.64 12.80 20.71
N LEU A 199 5.08 13.94 21.22
CA LEU A 199 4.42 14.64 22.33
C LEU A 199 3.02 15.12 21.93
N VAL A 200 2.89 15.70 20.74
CA VAL A 200 1.61 16.25 20.25
C VAL A 200 0.55 15.15 20.10
N PHE A 201 0.89 14.05 19.43
CA PHE A 201 -0.07 12.98 19.16
C PHE A 201 -0.45 12.23 20.44
N THR A 202 0.53 11.87 21.29
CA THR A 202 0.22 11.19 22.56
C THR A 202 -0.65 12.04 23.50
N ASN A 203 -0.51 13.37 23.47
CA ASN A 203 -1.39 14.29 24.21
C ASN A 203 -2.78 14.48 23.59
N ALA A 204 -2.96 14.18 22.30
CA ALA A 204 -4.26 14.30 21.63
C ALA A 204 -5.27 13.21 22.06
N GLY A 205 -4.79 12.18 22.77
CA GLY A 205 -5.60 11.06 23.25
C GLY A 205 -5.76 9.96 22.20
N ASN A 206 -5.90 8.71 22.65
CA ASN A 206 -6.03 7.52 21.80
C ASN A 206 -4.86 7.27 20.83
N TRP A 207 -3.71 7.90 21.04
CA TRP A 207 -2.46 7.58 20.36
C TRP A 207 -1.46 7.04 21.36
N ILE A 208 -0.84 5.91 21.06
CA ILE A 208 0.26 5.35 21.83
C ILE A 208 1.56 5.47 21.05
N TRP A 209 2.66 5.64 21.78
CA TRP A 209 4.00 5.51 21.22
C TRP A 209 4.49 4.08 21.39
N ILE A 210 4.90 3.45 20.29
CA ILE A 210 5.53 2.13 20.31
C ILE A 210 6.97 2.32 19.83
N PRO A 211 7.99 2.16 20.70
CA PRO A 211 9.38 2.32 20.30
C PRO A 211 9.77 1.22 19.29
N ARG A 212 10.73 1.51 18.41
CA ARG A 212 11.20 0.58 17.38
C ARG A 212 11.53 -0.81 17.92
N SER A 213 12.12 -0.89 19.12
CA SER A 213 12.48 -2.15 19.78
C SER A 213 11.30 -3.09 20.04
N GLU A 214 10.07 -2.58 20.03
CA GLU A 214 8.84 -3.35 20.26
C GLU A 214 8.11 -3.72 18.94
N LEU A 215 8.58 -3.22 17.80
CA LEU A 215 7.97 -3.47 16.49
C LEU A 215 8.50 -4.73 15.78
N GLY A 216 9.44 -5.44 16.42
CA GLY A 216 10.10 -6.60 15.83
C GLY A 216 11.14 -6.19 14.78
N ASP A 217 11.30 -7.02 13.75
CA ASP A 217 12.22 -6.76 12.65
C ASP A 217 11.63 -5.69 11.72
N MET A 218 12.24 -4.51 11.73
CA MET A 218 11.84 -3.33 10.96
C MET A 218 12.70 -3.14 9.70
N SER A 219 13.49 -4.15 9.32
CA SER A 219 14.20 -4.13 8.03
C SER A 219 13.22 -4.10 6.86
N ASN A 220 13.64 -3.53 5.72
CA ASN A 220 12.80 -3.45 4.52
C ASN A 220 12.23 -4.83 4.13
N GLU A 221 13.08 -5.85 4.16
CA GLU A 221 12.70 -7.22 3.85
C GLU A 221 11.60 -7.73 4.79
N ALA A 222 11.76 -7.54 6.10
CA ALA A 222 10.78 -7.99 7.08
C ALA A 222 9.45 -7.26 6.98
N VAL A 223 9.47 -5.94 6.79
CA VAL A 223 8.24 -5.15 6.65
C VAL A 223 7.49 -5.51 5.35
N ILE A 224 8.21 -5.61 4.23
CA ILE A 224 7.63 -5.98 2.93
C ILE A 224 7.10 -7.42 2.93
N SER A 225 7.77 -8.33 3.64
CA SER A 225 7.33 -9.72 3.82
C SER A 225 6.32 -9.93 4.97
N GLY A 226 5.84 -8.85 5.60
CA GLY A 226 4.83 -8.91 6.66
C GLY A 226 5.30 -9.58 7.96
N ARG A 227 6.61 -9.64 8.20
CA ARG A 227 7.23 -10.17 9.42
C ARG A 227 7.37 -9.12 10.54
N SER A 228 7.13 -7.84 10.24
CA SER A 228 7.12 -6.77 11.24
C SER A 228 5.78 -6.67 11.96
N ASN A 229 5.77 -6.02 13.12
CA ASN A 229 4.53 -5.71 13.85
C ASN A 229 3.90 -4.36 13.43
N LEU A 230 4.29 -3.81 12.27
CA LEU A 230 3.69 -2.60 11.74
C LEU A 230 2.24 -2.85 11.32
N LYS A 231 1.40 -1.84 11.54
CA LYS A 231 -0.01 -1.85 11.19
C LYS A 231 -0.32 -0.63 10.37
N ARG A 232 -1.19 -0.78 9.38
CA ARG A 232 -1.65 0.37 8.60
C ARG A 232 -2.13 1.50 9.52
N GLY A 233 -1.78 2.72 9.15
CA GLY A 233 -2.06 3.92 9.91
C GLY A 233 -1.06 4.23 11.01
N ASP A 234 -0.08 3.35 11.25
CA ASP A 234 1.10 3.72 12.04
C ASP A 234 1.81 4.90 11.39
N ILE A 235 2.00 5.97 12.16
CA ILE A 235 2.87 7.08 11.76
C ILE A 235 4.29 6.68 12.14
N LEU A 236 5.10 6.35 11.13
CA LEU A 236 6.53 6.11 11.26
C LEU A 236 7.21 7.43 11.61
N LEU A 237 8.04 7.44 12.67
CA LEU A 237 8.67 8.67 13.14
C LEU A 237 10.14 8.42 13.47
N ASN A 238 11.00 9.19 12.81
CA ASN A 238 12.32 9.55 13.28
C ASN A 238 12.17 10.93 13.92
N GLU A 239 12.33 11.03 15.24
CA GLU A 239 12.07 12.23 16.02
C GLU A 239 12.99 13.41 15.63
N THR A 240 14.00 13.18 14.77
CA THR A 240 14.94 14.21 14.32
C THR A 240 14.80 14.60 12.85
N GLU A 241 14.45 13.66 11.96
CA GLU A 241 14.61 13.88 10.52
C GLU A 241 13.33 13.71 9.71
N HIS A 242 12.56 12.63 9.92
CA HIS A 242 11.54 12.24 8.94
C HIS A 242 10.32 11.57 9.55
N THR A 243 9.21 11.60 8.81
CA THR A 243 7.97 10.89 9.17
C THR A 243 7.16 10.52 7.94
N GLU A 244 6.51 9.36 8.00
CA GLU A 244 5.60 8.84 6.98
C GLU A 244 4.44 8.08 7.64
N ILE A 245 3.42 7.72 6.87
CA ILE A 245 2.35 6.83 7.33
C ILE A 245 2.45 5.47 6.63
N TYR A 246 2.47 4.41 7.42
CA TYR A 246 2.46 3.05 6.89
C TYR A 246 1.07 2.72 6.34
N LEU A 247 0.99 2.32 5.08
CA LEU A 247 -0.25 1.98 4.39
C LEU A 247 -0.64 0.51 4.56
N GLY A 248 0.19 -0.31 5.22
CA GLY A 248 0.06 -1.76 5.25
C GLY A 248 0.71 -2.43 4.03
N ASN A 249 0.93 -3.75 4.11
CA ASN A 249 1.53 -4.54 3.03
C ASN A 249 2.88 -4.03 2.52
N GLY A 250 3.74 -3.51 3.42
CA GLY A 250 5.07 -3.05 3.03
C GLY A 250 5.11 -1.72 2.29
N LEU A 251 4.10 -0.87 2.47
CA LEU A 251 3.98 0.42 1.81
C LEU A 251 3.96 1.58 2.79
N ASP A 252 4.57 2.69 2.40
CA ASP A 252 4.49 3.98 3.08
C ASP A 252 3.94 5.07 2.15
N LEU A 253 3.47 6.15 2.75
CA LEU A 253 3.16 7.41 2.07
C LEU A 253 3.75 8.57 2.86
N GLY A 254 4.50 9.42 2.16
CA GLY A 254 5.18 10.55 2.74
C GLY A 254 5.45 11.67 1.74
N ALA A 255 5.85 12.82 2.28
CA ALA A 255 6.50 13.89 1.53
C ALA A 255 8.02 13.75 1.72
N HIS A 256 8.75 13.47 0.66
CA HIS A 256 10.13 12.98 0.69
C HIS A 256 11.16 14.11 0.55
N TRP A 257 11.18 14.77 -0.61
CA TRP A 257 12.14 15.81 -0.95
C TRP A 257 11.68 16.60 -2.16
N ASP A 258 12.20 17.82 -2.32
CA ASP A 258 12.03 18.67 -3.50
C ASP A 258 13.05 18.24 -4.56
N TRP A 259 12.62 17.39 -5.50
CA TRP A 259 13.51 16.69 -6.44
C TRP A 259 13.82 17.52 -7.68
N ASP A 260 12.92 18.41 -8.06
CA ASP A 260 13.02 19.19 -9.30
C ASP A 260 13.19 20.70 -9.06
N GLY A 261 13.06 21.18 -7.81
CA GLY A 261 13.17 22.58 -7.43
C GLY A 261 11.95 23.42 -7.81
N VAL A 262 10.84 22.79 -8.17
CA VAL A 262 9.63 23.43 -8.70
C VAL A 262 8.52 23.39 -7.67
N ASN A 263 7.66 24.42 -7.69
CA ASN A 263 6.49 24.41 -6.83
C ASN A 263 5.42 23.45 -7.37
N GLY A 264 4.94 22.52 -6.54
CA GLY A 264 4.12 21.38 -6.95
C GLY A 264 4.99 20.14 -7.17
N ASP A 265 4.40 18.99 -7.44
CA ASP A 265 5.13 17.73 -7.68
C ASP A 265 5.10 17.36 -9.17
N SER A 266 5.82 18.12 -10.01
CA SER A 266 5.87 17.81 -11.44
C SER A 266 6.66 16.51 -11.74
N SER A 267 7.41 16.03 -10.74
CA SER A 267 8.18 14.79 -10.79
C SER A 267 7.35 13.52 -10.50
N GLY A 268 6.21 13.67 -9.81
CA GLY A 268 5.39 12.60 -9.25
C GLY A 268 6.08 11.79 -8.14
N LYS A 269 7.08 12.37 -7.47
CA LYS A 269 7.95 11.68 -6.50
C LYS A 269 8.16 12.45 -5.19
N GLU A 270 7.73 13.69 -5.11
CA GLU A 270 7.93 14.51 -3.93
C GLU A 270 6.95 14.14 -2.83
N ILE A 271 5.67 13.97 -3.17
CA ILE A 271 4.66 13.40 -2.28
C ILE A 271 4.14 12.14 -2.94
N CYS A 272 4.59 10.98 -2.48
CA CYS A 272 4.21 9.73 -3.12
C CYS A 272 4.10 8.59 -2.12
N SER A 273 3.39 7.54 -2.55
CA SER A 273 3.42 6.24 -1.89
C SER A 273 4.44 5.34 -2.56
N GLY A 274 5.14 4.55 -1.75
CA GLY A 274 6.22 3.69 -2.21
C GLY A 274 6.41 2.49 -1.29
N LEU A 275 7.32 1.60 -1.67
CA LEU A 275 7.75 0.52 -0.78
C LEU A 275 8.33 1.12 0.49
N TYR A 276 8.03 0.47 1.60
CA TYR A 276 8.59 0.81 2.89
C TYR A 276 10.11 0.87 2.79
N TRP A 277 10.66 1.91 3.41
CA TRP A 277 12.09 2.08 3.55
C TRP A 277 12.41 2.48 4.99
N ASP A 278 13.44 1.86 5.55
CA ASP A 278 13.85 2.10 6.92
C ASP A 278 14.64 3.41 7.04
N SER A 279 13.96 4.48 7.48
CA SER A 279 14.55 5.80 7.74
C SER A 279 15.21 5.90 9.12
N ASN A 280 15.69 4.78 9.66
CA ASN A 280 16.12 4.65 11.06
C ASN A 280 15.02 5.09 12.04
N TRP A 281 13.78 4.65 11.80
CA TRP A 281 12.62 5.03 12.61
C TRP A 281 12.85 4.79 14.11
N ASP A 282 12.64 5.81 14.95
CA ASP A 282 12.72 5.70 16.42
C ASP A 282 11.54 4.89 16.99
N GLY A 283 10.41 4.91 16.29
CA GLY A 283 9.20 4.17 16.64
C GLY A 283 8.02 4.62 15.81
N VAL A 284 6.83 4.28 16.29
CA VAL A 284 5.56 4.67 15.65
C VAL A 284 4.60 5.30 16.63
N LEU A 285 3.81 6.24 16.12
CA LEU A 285 2.56 6.65 16.76
C LEU A 285 1.44 5.80 16.18
N ARG A 286 0.80 5.01 17.05
CA ARG A 286 -0.31 4.12 16.68
C ARG A 286 -1.61 4.64 17.29
N TYR A 287 -2.62 4.86 16.45
CA TYR A 287 -3.97 5.14 16.93
C TYR A 287 -4.60 3.86 17.50
N VAL A 288 -5.20 3.97 18.69
CA VAL A 288 -5.84 2.85 19.42
C VAL A 288 -7.31 3.16 19.75
N GLY A 289 -7.85 4.26 19.23
CA GLY A 289 -9.27 4.55 19.34
C GLY A 289 -10.10 3.80 18.30
N GLU A 290 -11.41 3.81 18.52
CA GLU A 290 -12.41 3.31 17.56
C GLU A 290 -12.63 4.31 16.39
#